data_AF-A0A6P5Y5P9-F1
#
_entry.id   AF-A0A6P5Y5P9-F1
#
_cell.length_a   1.000
_cell.length_b   1.000
_cell.length_c   1.000
_cell.angle_alpha   90.00
_cell.angle_beta   90.00
_cell.angle_gamma   90.00
#
_symmetry.space_group_name_H-M   'P 1'
#
loop_
_entity.id
_entity.type
_entity.pdbx_description
1 polymer ?
#
loop_
_entity_poly.entity_id
_entity_poly.type
_entity_poly.pdbx_seq_one_letter_code
_entity_poly.pdbx_strand_id
1 'polypeptide(L)'
;MAFHDVRNVVAGPFEQTGPEVDQNLEDVLDWLKRAEKELEETQCLEAEIERMKCFNWCPSWGWRYCLRKKVAKKTISIDKLLVSCNFPRVGHRAPLEGIEFFTSKDFMPNESSNFTFNEIIKALNTDGVNMIGLYGMPGVGKTTLAKEAGKHAKEQKLFDKVVMATMSQAPNLSKIQDKIAELLGLKFEASTKEGKAEELQRRFVGFLLDILSEGEAWALFKDTVGLKDVSLRLNDVAKEVASECNAIATIGKELKGASLDGWKAANKRLKDSRHLDNEEVSQGIYNCLKLSYDYLKGDNIRTCFLLCSLFPEDWDIDIESLVMFAIGHGLFSHIYLIEDLRREIREALRKLQEAGLLLRTDNDDDERYVSMHDVVRDFAHWITSTGKNIFMVKEGLMEWPISERCESHTAISFWNSKINIFPEKLEFPELKILIFTGKTLVEAAIAFVEGMKALRVLHLQDVIFSLEVLKFVTNLRTLCLVNCELENISSLGNLKNLEILAFSDTNIYELPEELVALRTDQFSP
;
A
#
# COMPACT_ATOMS: atom_id res chain seq x y z
N MET A 1 9.15 20.29 -4.17
CA MET A 1 9.35 21.31 -5.22
C MET A 1 8.58 20.81 -6.44
N ALA A 2 7.48 21.47 -6.84
CA ALA A 2 6.56 20.90 -7.82
C ALA A 2 7.14 21.03 -9.24
N PHE A 3 7.17 19.92 -9.99
CA PHE A 3 7.67 19.80 -11.37
C PHE A 3 7.09 20.81 -12.37
N HIS A 4 5.99 21.49 -12.02
CA HIS A 4 5.39 22.56 -12.82
C HIS A 4 6.32 23.77 -13.02
N ASP A 5 7.28 23.99 -12.12
CA ASP A 5 8.28 25.06 -12.25
C ASP A 5 9.35 24.72 -13.31
N VAL A 6 9.60 23.44 -13.60
CA VAL A 6 10.60 23.00 -14.60
C VAL A 6 10.11 23.24 -16.04
N ARG A 7 8.82 22.99 -16.31
CA ARG A 7 8.23 23.15 -17.65
C ARG A 7 8.25 24.62 -18.13
N ASN A 8 8.09 25.57 -17.21
CA ASN A 8 8.13 27.01 -17.51
C ASN A 8 9.56 27.56 -17.64
N VAL A 9 10.58 26.81 -17.21
CA VAL A 9 11.98 27.21 -17.29
C VAL A 9 12.62 26.82 -18.63
N VAL A 10 12.09 25.82 -19.33
CA VAL A 10 12.68 25.30 -20.58
C VAL A 10 11.93 25.76 -21.85
N ALA A 11 10.68 26.20 -21.75
CA ALA A 11 9.86 26.59 -22.90
C ALA A 11 9.84 28.12 -23.16
N GLY A 12 10.94 28.68 -23.66
CA GLY A 12 10.93 29.90 -24.50
C GLY A 12 12.11 30.86 -24.35
N PRO A 13 12.51 31.58 -25.43
CA PRO A 13 12.96 31.11 -26.74
C PRO A 13 14.50 31.15 -26.84
N PHE A 14 15.12 30.10 -27.40
CA PHE A 14 16.54 30.10 -27.74
C PHE A 14 16.74 30.60 -29.16
N GLU A 15 17.10 31.88 -29.32
CA GLU A 15 17.74 32.39 -30.54
C GLU A 15 19.22 32.68 -30.25
N GLN A 16 20.09 31.75 -30.67
CA GLN A 16 21.41 31.94 -31.32
C GLN A 16 22.32 30.74 -31.05
N THR A 17 22.85 30.20 -32.14
CA THR A 17 23.37 28.84 -32.35
C THR A 17 24.88 28.69 -32.20
N GLY A 18 25.33 27.51 -31.76
CA GLY A 18 26.69 26.98 -31.92
C GLY A 18 26.70 25.42 -31.86
N PRO A 19 27.65 24.73 -32.51
CA PRO A 19 27.58 23.28 -32.78
C PRO A 19 27.80 22.33 -31.58
N GLU A 20 28.19 22.84 -30.40
CA GLU A 20 28.23 22.05 -29.14
C GLU A 20 26.87 22.00 -28.42
N VAL A 21 25.84 22.67 -28.96
CA VAL A 21 24.49 22.75 -28.36
C VAL A 21 23.62 21.54 -28.71
N ASP A 22 23.89 20.84 -29.83
CA ASP A 22 23.03 19.74 -30.30
C ASP A 22 23.06 18.51 -29.37
N GLN A 23 24.22 18.16 -28.81
CA GLN A 23 24.34 17.05 -27.84
C GLN A 23 23.62 17.35 -26.52
N ASN A 24 23.72 18.60 -26.04
CA ASN A 24 23.04 19.06 -24.83
C ASN A 24 21.52 19.15 -25.03
N LEU A 25 21.05 19.50 -26.23
CA LEU A 25 19.63 19.60 -26.52
C LEU A 25 18.96 18.22 -26.50
N GLU A 26 19.62 17.21 -27.06
CA GLU A 26 19.12 15.83 -27.10
C GLU A 26 19.03 15.23 -25.69
N ASP A 27 20.04 15.46 -24.85
CA ASP A 27 20.06 15.03 -23.44
C ASP A 27 18.98 15.74 -22.59
N VAL A 28 18.74 17.03 -22.85
CA VAL A 28 17.68 17.80 -22.19
C VAL A 28 16.30 17.33 -22.62
N LEU A 29 16.09 17.01 -23.91
CA LEU A 29 14.82 16.52 -24.44
C LEU A 29 14.51 15.09 -23.96
N ASP A 30 15.52 14.22 -23.86
CA ASP A 30 15.38 12.87 -23.32
C ASP A 30 15.10 12.90 -21.80
N TRP A 31 15.77 13.80 -21.06
CA TRP A 31 15.47 14.06 -19.66
C TRP A 31 14.05 14.61 -19.47
N LEU A 32 13.61 15.54 -20.31
CA LEU A 32 12.24 16.07 -20.29
C LEU A 32 11.20 14.98 -20.51
N LYS A 33 11.40 14.07 -21.48
CA LYS A 33 10.49 12.94 -21.70
C LYS A 33 10.37 12.04 -20.48
N ARG A 34 11.49 11.75 -19.80
CA ARG A 34 11.47 10.97 -18.55
C ARG A 34 10.73 11.71 -17.43
N ALA A 35 10.97 13.02 -17.30
CA ALA A 35 10.32 13.85 -16.30
C ALA A 35 8.81 13.99 -16.54
N GLU A 36 8.37 14.14 -17.79
CA GLU A 36 6.95 14.19 -18.17
C GLU A 36 6.26 12.86 -17.90
N LYS A 37 6.90 11.73 -18.22
CA LYS A 37 6.38 10.40 -17.89
C LYS A 37 6.20 10.20 -16.38
N GLU A 38 7.21 10.56 -15.59
CA GLU A 38 7.13 10.46 -14.13
C GLU A 38 6.07 11.39 -13.55
N LEU A 39 5.85 12.57 -14.16
CA LEU A 39 4.82 13.53 -13.79
C LEU A 39 3.41 12.98 -14.06
N GLU A 40 3.15 12.44 -15.25
CA GLU A 40 1.85 11.83 -15.59
C GLU A 40 1.50 10.69 -14.63
N GLU A 41 2.48 9.82 -14.34
CA GLU A 41 2.29 8.73 -13.40
C GLU A 41 2.09 9.21 -11.95
N THR A 42 2.69 10.34 -11.55
CA THR A 42 2.49 10.94 -10.21
C THR A 42 1.10 11.59 -10.10
N GLN A 43 0.63 12.26 -11.16
CA GLN A 43 -0.71 12.82 -11.24
C GLN A 43 -1.79 11.73 -11.23
N CYS A 44 -1.52 10.58 -11.87
CA CYS A 44 -2.39 9.41 -11.82
C CYS A 44 -2.52 8.87 -10.38
N LEU A 45 -1.41 8.81 -9.65
CA LEU A 45 -1.34 8.46 -8.23
C LEU A 45 -2.11 9.45 -7.34
N GLU A 46 -2.00 10.75 -7.62
CA GLU A 46 -2.73 11.80 -6.91
C GLU A 46 -4.24 11.74 -7.16
N ALA A 47 -4.65 11.45 -8.41
CA ALA A 47 -6.05 11.20 -8.74
C ALA A 47 -6.61 9.92 -8.08
N GLU A 48 -5.79 8.88 -7.92
CA GLU A 48 -6.11 7.65 -7.15
C GLU A 48 -6.36 7.99 -5.67
N ILE A 49 -5.55 8.89 -5.09
CA ILE A 49 -5.71 9.40 -3.71
C ILE A 49 -6.99 10.21 -3.54
N GLU A 50 -7.28 11.13 -4.46
CA GLU A 50 -8.44 12.03 -4.35
C GLU A 50 -9.77 11.29 -4.56
N ARG A 51 -9.83 10.29 -5.45
CA ARG A 51 -11.03 9.45 -5.60
C ARG A 51 -11.43 8.73 -4.32
N MET A 52 -10.46 8.35 -3.49
CA MET A 52 -10.72 7.62 -2.25
C MET A 52 -11.20 8.52 -1.11
N LYS A 53 -10.79 9.80 -1.10
CA LYS A 53 -11.27 10.81 -0.12
C LYS A 53 -12.76 11.13 -0.27
N CYS A 54 -13.32 10.99 -1.47
CA CYS A 54 -14.74 11.25 -1.73
C CYS A 54 -15.71 10.23 -1.10
N PHE A 55 -15.23 9.12 -0.53
CA PHE A 55 -16.08 8.06 0.02
C PHE A 55 -16.27 8.08 1.55
N ASN A 56 -15.75 9.08 2.28
CA ASN A 56 -15.91 9.22 3.75
C ASN A 56 -15.52 7.97 4.60
N TRP A 57 -14.85 6.98 4.02
CA TRP A 57 -14.37 5.80 4.72
C TRP A 57 -12.93 6.03 5.19
N CYS A 58 -12.61 5.61 6.42
CA CYS A 58 -11.21 5.59 6.88
C CYS A 58 -10.41 4.65 5.96
N PRO A 59 -9.37 5.12 5.24
CA PRO A 59 -8.58 4.23 4.39
C PRO A 59 -7.93 3.15 5.26
N SER A 60 -8.00 1.89 4.83
CA SER A 60 -7.28 0.76 5.44
C SER A 60 -5.79 1.10 5.59
N TRP A 61 -5.13 0.54 6.61
CA TRP A 61 -3.69 0.75 6.81
C TRP A 61 -2.85 0.19 5.63
N GLY A 62 -3.42 -0.77 4.88
CA GLY A 62 -2.91 -1.32 3.62
C GLY A 62 -2.77 -0.25 2.53
N TRP A 63 -3.88 0.33 2.11
CA TRP A 63 -3.91 1.41 1.11
C TRP A 63 -2.92 2.55 1.44
N ARG A 64 -2.83 2.95 2.71
CA ARG A 64 -1.86 3.98 3.16
C ARG A 64 -0.41 3.52 2.98
N TYR A 65 -0.10 2.24 3.24
CA TYR A 65 1.24 1.67 3.04
C TYR A 65 1.58 1.48 1.56
N CYS A 66 0.67 0.96 0.74
CA CYS A 66 0.91 0.79 -0.70
C CYS A 66 1.02 2.11 -1.41
N LEU A 67 0.21 3.09 -1.01
CA LEU A 67 0.41 4.47 -1.39
C LEU A 67 1.78 4.97 -0.95
N ARG A 68 2.20 4.72 0.31
CA ARG A 68 3.53 5.09 0.81
C ARG A 68 4.66 4.43 0.01
N LYS A 69 4.50 3.18 -0.45
CA LYS A 69 5.49 2.45 -1.27
C LYS A 69 5.54 2.98 -2.70
N LYS A 70 4.38 3.22 -3.33
CA LYS A 70 4.28 3.86 -4.65
C LYS A 70 4.90 5.26 -4.60
N VAL A 71 4.58 6.05 -3.57
CA VAL A 71 5.16 7.37 -3.33
C VAL A 71 6.66 7.28 -3.09
N ALA A 72 7.15 6.40 -2.21
CA ALA A 72 8.59 6.26 -1.94
C ALA A 72 9.39 5.84 -3.18
N LYS A 73 8.87 4.90 -3.99
CA LYS A 73 9.49 4.53 -5.28
C LYS A 73 9.55 5.71 -6.23
N LYS A 74 8.46 6.49 -6.32
CA LYS A 74 8.44 7.72 -7.13
C LYS A 74 9.36 8.80 -6.60
N THR A 75 9.49 8.95 -5.27
CA THR A 75 10.46 9.85 -4.64
C THR A 75 11.88 9.50 -5.07
N ILE A 76 12.25 8.21 -5.09
CA ILE A 76 13.57 7.77 -5.57
C ILE A 76 13.78 8.06 -7.06
N SER A 77 12.77 7.82 -7.91
CA SER A 77 12.83 8.17 -9.34
C SER A 77 12.97 9.67 -9.57
N ILE A 78 12.22 10.47 -8.80
CA ILE A 78 12.26 11.93 -8.82
C ILE A 78 13.63 12.43 -8.34
N ASP A 79 14.19 11.88 -7.26
CA ASP A 79 15.52 12.24 -6.77
C ASP A 79 16.61 11.94 -7.81
N LYS A 80 16.52 10.81 -8.52
CA LYS A 80 17.40 10.50 -9.65
C LYS A 80 17.28 11.52 -10.78
N LEU A 81 16.05 11.95 -11.11
CA LEU A 81 15.81 12.99 -12.11
C LEU A 81 16.33 14.37 -11.66
N LEU A 82 16.20 14.71 -10.38
CA LEU A 82 16.69 15.96 -9.82
C LEU A 82 18.23 16.02 -9.81
N VAL A 83 18.89 14.90 -9.49
CA VAL A 83 20.35 14.78 -9.59
C VAL A 83 20.83 14.90 -11.04
N SER A 84 20.08 14.34 -12.00
CA SER A 84 20.40 14.43 -13.42
C SER A 84 19.95 15.73 -14.10
N CYS A 85 19.28 16.65 -13.37
CA CYS A 85 18.81 17.95 -13.89
C CYS A 85 19.91 19.03 -13.90
N ASN A 86 21.15 18.68 -13.55
CA ASN A 86 22.23 19.65 -13.40
C ASN A 86 22.84 20.06 -14.75
N PHE A 87 22.10 20.87 -15.50
CA PHE A 87 22.59 21.51 -16.72
C PHE A 87 23.29 22.83 -16.34
N PRO A 88 24.58 23.05 -16.70
CA PRO A 88 25.42 24.12 -16.15
C PRO A 88 24.92 25.57 -16.30
N ARG A 89 23.86 25.83 -17.08
CA ARG A 89 23.28 27.16 -17.26
C ARG A 89 21.76 27.09 -17.44
N VAL A 90 21.03 27.26 -16.35
CA VAL A 90 19.60 27.55 -16.36
C VAL A 90 19.32 28.61 -15.29
N GLY A 91 18.81 29.77 -15.68
CA GLY A 91 18.53 30.88 -14.76
C GLY A 91 17.15 30.76 -14.09
N HIS A 92 17.07 30.98 -12.78
CA HIS A 92 15.80 31.02 -12.03
C HIS A 92 15.40 32.45 -11.63
N ARG A 93 14.09 32.70 -11.45
CA ARG A 93 13.56 33.86 -10.71
C ARG A 93 13.48 33.52 -9.22
N ALA A 94 13.94 34.42 -8.36
CA ALA A 94 13.85 34.27 -6.91
C ALA A 94 12.38 34.36 -6.41
N PRO A 95 12.01 33.63 -5.33
CA PRO A 95 10.73 33.80 -4.66
C PRO A 95 10.56 35.23 -4.14
N LEU A 96 9.34 35.77 -4.21
CA LEU A 96 9.04 37.11 -3.72
C LEU A 96 9.11 37.16 -2.19
N GLU A 97 10.08 37.93 -1.66
CA GLU A 97 10.18 38.22 -0.23
C GLU A 97 9.01 39.12 0.20
N GLY A 98 8.16 38.64 1.12
CA GLY A 98 7.01 39.39 1.63
C GLY A 98 7.42 40.72 2.28
N ILE A 99 6.92 41.82 1.74
CA ILE A 99 7.22 43.21 2.14
C ILE A 99 6.63 43.58 3.53
N GLU A 100 5.88 42.66 4.15
CA GLU A 100 5.04 42.95 5.33
C GLU A 100 5.79 43.13 6.66
N PHE A 101 7.07 42.77 6.72
CA PHE A 101 7.92 42.92 7.92
C PHE A 101 8.98 44.03 7.81
N PHE A 102 9.00 44.82 6.72
CA PHE A 102 9.84 46.02 6.65
C PHE A 102 9.22 47.12 7.52
N THR A 103 9.88 47.50 8.60
CA THR A 103 9.41 48.56 9.50
C THR A 103 9.80 49.94 8.97
N SER A 104 8.82 50.85 8.89
CA SER A 104 9.04 52.28 9.06
C SER A 104 9.54 52.56 10.49
N LYS A 105 10.20 53.70 10.71
CA LYS A 105 10.87 54.11 11.97
C LYS A 105 9.94 54.35 13.18
N ASP A 106 8.76 53.73 13.25
CA ASP A 106 7.66 54.17 14.13
C ASP A 106 7.43 53.32 15.39
N PHE A 107 8.29 52.34 15.72
CA PHE A 107 8.21 51.64 17.00
C PHE A 107 9.04 52.39 18.07
N MET A 108 8.36 53.05 19.01
CA MET A 108 9.00 53.59 20.22
C MET A 108 8.75 52.64 21.40
N PRO A 109 9.71 51.77 21.77
CA PRO A 109 9.56 50.84 22.88
C PRO A 109 9.39 51.59 24.21
N ASN A 110 8.45 51.14 25.04
CA ASN A 110 8.33 51.50 26.45
C ASN A 110 8.48 50.24 27.32
N GLU A 111 8.72 50.39 28.62
CA GLU A 111 9.01 49.25 29.51
C GLU A 111 7.91 48.17 29.50
N SER A 112 6.64 48.58 29.40
CA SER A 112 5.48 47.67 29.35
C SER A 112 5.40 46.87 28.02
N SER A 113 5.69 47.52 26.90
CA SER A 113 5.75 46.86 25.58
C SER A 113 6.89 45.85 25.50
N ASN A 114 8.05 46.17 26.09
CA ASN A 114 9.20 45.26 26.13
C ASN A 114 8.92 44.03 27.01
N PHE A 115 8.27 44.22 28.15
CA PHE A 115 7.85 43.10 29.01
C PHE A 115 6.88 42.16 28.26
N THR A 116 5.86 42.71 27.60
CA THR A 116 4.88 41.93 26.84
C THR A 116 5.53 41.23 25.64
N PHE A 117 6.45 41.90 24.94
CA PHE A 117 7.21 41.31 23.84
C PHE A 117 8.01 40.07 24.30
N ASN A 118 8.73 40.18 25.42
CA ASN A 118 9.53 39.07 25.95
C ASN A 118 8.67 37.86 26.33
N GLU A 119 7.48 38.08 26.91
CA GLU A 119 6.55 37.00 27.21
C GLU A 119 6.04 36.30 25.94
N ILE A 120 5.78 37.05 24.85
CA ILE A 120 5.41 36.46 23.55
C ILE A 120 6.56 35.60 23.00
N ILE A 121 7.80 36.10 22.99
CA ILE A 121 8.95 35.34 22.49
C ILE A 121 9.21 34.08 23.35
N LYS A 122 9.02 34.17 24.66
CA LYS A 122 9.12 33.01 25.56
C LYS A 122 8.05 31.97 25.24
N ALA A 123 6.80 32.39 25.04
CA ALA A 123 5.70 31.50 24.68
C ALA A 123 5.91 30.85 23.30
N LEU A 124 6.47 31.57 22.32
CA LEU A 124 6.81 31.02 21.00
C LEU A 124 7.90 29.92 21.06
N ASN A 125 8.75 29.92 22.10
CA ASN A 125 9.80 28.91 22.31
C ASN A 125 9.38 27.79 23.28
N THR A 126 8.13 27.77 23.75
CA THR A 126 7.65 26.77 24.71
C THR A 126 6.87 25.66 24.00
N ASP A 127 7.31 24.41 24.14
CA ASP A 127 6.62 23.26 23.56
C ASP A 127 5.17 23.12 24.08
N GLY A 128 4.23 22.88 23.16
CA GLY A 128 2.80 22.71 23.46
C GLY A 128 1.96 23.99 23.42
N VAL A 129 2.56 25.17 23.20
CA VAL A 129 1.82 26.44 23.00
C VAL A 129 1.55 26.66 21.52
N ASN A 130 0.31 26.37 21.09
CA ASN A 130 -0.09 26.49 19.67
C ASN A 130 -0.86 27.80 19.34
N MET A 131 -1.25 28.60 20.33
CA MET A 131 -2.02 29.83 20.14
C MET A 131 -1.70 30.88 21.21
N ILE A 132 -1.44 32.12 20.77
CA ILE A 132 -1.20 33.29 21.64
C ILE A 132 -2.19 34.38 21.28
N GLY A 133 -2.99 34.83 22.25
CA GLY A 133 -3.98 35.89 22.07
C GLY A 133 -3.50 37.23 22.64
N LEU A 134 -3.51 38.30 21.83
CA LEU A 134 -3.25 39.67 22.28
C LEU A 134 -4.57 40.45 22.40
N TYR A 135 -4.91 40.91 23.60
CA TYR A 135 -6.16 41.64 23.88
C TYR A 135 -5.88 43.02 24.51
N GLY A 136 -6.82 43.96 24.36
CA GLY A 136 -6.69 45.33 24.88
C GLY A 136 -7.47 46.36 24.07
N MET A 137 -7.55 47.61 24.55
CA MET A 137 -8.31 48.69 23.90
C MET A 137 -7.86 48.96 22.45
N PRO A 138 -8.73 49.48 21.57
CA PRO A 138 -8.32 49.93 20.23
C PRO A 138 -7.17 50.94 20.30
N GLY A 139 -6.22 50.88 19.36
CA GLY A 139 -5.11 51.85 19.28
C GLY A 139 -3.91 51.60 20.20
N VAL A 140 -3.97 50.65 21.14
CA VAL A 140 -2.86 50.36 22.10
C VAL A 140 -1.63 49.67 21.50
N GLY A 141 -1.56 49.47 20.18
CA GLY A 141 -0.39 48.89 19.52
C GLY A 141 -0.34 47.35 19.41
N LYS A 142 -1.44 46.63 19.69
CA LYS A 142 -1.50 45.13 19.58
C LYS A 142 -0.98 44.59 18.25
N THR A 143 -1.47 45.15 17.14
CA THR A 143 -1.06 44.75 15.78
C THR A 143 0.41 45.07 15.53
N THR A 144 0.91 46.19 16.08
CA THR A 144 2.33 46.58 15.99
C THR A 144 3.21 45.58 16.74
N LEU A 145 2.78 45.16 17.94
CA LEU A 145 3.51 44.18 18.76
C LEU A 145 3.55 42.80 18.09
N ALA A 146 2.43 42.34 17.50
CA ALA A 146 2.39 41.09 16.74
C ALA A 146 3.32 41.12 15.51
N LYS A 147 3.38 42.25 14.80
CA LYS A 147 4.30 42.44 13.67
C LYS A 147 5.77 42.35 14.10
N GLU A 148 6.13 42.99 15.21
CA GLU A 148 7.50 42.96 15.72
C GLU A 148 7.89 41.55 16.19
N ALA A 149 6.97 40.84 16.88
CA ALA A 149 7.20 39.45 17.28
C ALA A 149 7.38 38.52 16.07
N GLY A 150 6.53 38.67 15.03
CA GLY A 150 6.65 37.90 13.79
C GLY A 150 7.96 38.19 13.03
N LYS A 151 8.41 39.45 13.00
CA LYS A 151 9.71 39.84 12.45
C LYS A 151 10.85 39.18 13.21
N HIS A 152 10.84 39.26 14.53
CA HIS A 152 11.86 38.62 15.37
C HIS A 152 11.90 37.11 15.15
N ALA A 153 10.73 36.44 15.10
CA ALA A 153 10.65 35.01 14.82
C ALA A 153 11.23 34.63 13.45
N LYS A 154 11.04 35.50 12.43
CA LYS A 154 11.62 35.31 11.09
C LYS A 154 13.13 35.53 11.08
N GLU A 155 13.63 36.60 11.71
CA GLU A 155 15.06 36.94 11.78
C GLU A 155 15.87 35.90 12.57
N GLN A 156 15.31 35.43 13.69
CA GLN A 156 15.90 34.38 14.52
C GLN A 156 15.65 32.96 13.99
N LYS A 157 14.93 32.81 12.86
CA LYS A 157 14.58 31.53 12.25
C LYS A 157 13.93 30.55 13.24
N LEU A 158 13.04 31.05 14.10
CA LEU A 158 12.28 30.20 15.02
C LEU A 158 11.31 29.27 14.28
N PHE A 159 10.91 29.66 13.07
CA PHE A 159 10.03 28.90 12.19
C PHE A 159 10.53 28.95 10.74
N ASP A 160 10.29 27.88 9.98
CA ASP A 160 10.66 27.80 8.55
C ASP A 160 9.96 28.87 7.70
N LYS A 161 8.73 29.22 8.07
CA LYS A 161 7.95 30.29 7.45
C LYS A 161 7.14 31.05 8.50
N VAL A 162 7.12 32.37 8.36
CA VAL A 162 6.27 33.28 9.14
C VAL A 162 5.35 34.02 8.18
N VAL A 163 4.04 33.96 8.44
CA VAL A 163 2.98 34.51 7.58
C VAL A 163 2.13 35.48 8.39
N MET A 164 1.79 36.64 7.81
CA MET A 164 0.90 37.62 8.43
C MET A 164 -0.37 37.75 7.59
N ALA A 165 -1.52 37.79 8.27
CA ALA A 165 -2.82 38.03 7.62
C ALA A 165 -3.63 39.02 8.48
N THR A 166 -4.31 39.96 7.82
CA THR A 166 -5.16 40.95 8.51
C THR A 166 -6.62 40.55 8.39
N MET A 167 -7.33 40.50 9.52
CA MET A 167 -8.78 40.30 9.56
C MET A 167 -9.51 41.62 9.80
N SER A 168 -10.51 41.91 8.98
CA SER A 168 -11.42 43.05 9.16
C SER A 168 -12.71 42.62 9.92
N GLN A 169 -13.55 43.58 10.31
CA GLN A 169 -14.83 43.30 10.97
C GLN A 169 -15.80 42.46 10.11
N ALA A 170 -15.71 42.57 8.79
CA ALA A 170 -16.43 41.72 7.84
C ALA A 170 -15.40 40.87 7.06
N PRO A 171 -14.92 39.75 7.63
CA PRO A 171 -13.80 39.01 7.08
C PRO A 171 -14.18 38.36 5.74
N ASN A 172 -13.38 38.62 4.70
CA ASN A 172 -13.49 37.89 3.44
C ASN A 172 -12.53 36.69 3.49
N LEU A 173 -13.07 35.54 3.89
CA LEU A 173 -12.31 34.31 4.08
C LEU A 173 -11.52 33.88 2.83
N SER A 174 -12.08 34.04 1.62
CA SER A 174 -11.35 33.69 0.39
C SER A 174 -10.11 34.56 0.24
N LYS A 175 -10.22 35.88 0.41
CA LYS A 175 -9.06 36.77 0.30
C LYS A 175 -7.99 36.47 1.34
N ILE A 176 -8.37 36.06 2.54
CA ILE A 176 -7.44 35.67 3.60
C ILE A 176 -6.73 34.37 3.22
N GLN A 177 -7.47 33.35 2.77
CA GLN A 177 -6.90 32.08 2.30
C GLN A 177 -5.96 32.30 1.11
N ASP A 178 -6.38 33.10 0.13
CA ASP A 178 -5.59 33.45 -1.05
C ASP A 178 -4.29 34.15 -0.66
N LYS A 179 -4.33 35.06 0.33
CA LYS A 179 -3.15 35.76 0.81
C LYS A 179 -2.18 34.83 1.55
N ILE A 180 -2.70 33.94 2.40
CA ILE A 180 -1.89 32.95 3.12
C ILE A 180 -1.24 31.99 2.11
N ALA A 181 -1.99 31.53 1.11
CA ALA A 181 -1.49 30.64 0.07
C ALA A 181 -0.39 31.30 -0.76
N GLU A 182 -0.57 32.56 -1.18
CA GLU A 182 0.46 33.35 -1.86
C GLU A 182 1.78 33.40 -1.05
N LEU A 183 1.69 33.69 0.24
CA LEU A 183 2.86 33.75 1.13
C LEU A 183 3.50 32.37 1.39
N LEU A 184 2.71 31.30 1.31
CA LEU A 184 3.20 29.92 1.41
C LEU A 184 3.73 29.37 0.08
N GLY A 185 3.50 30.06 -1.05
CA GLY A 185 3.79 29.56 -2.39
C GLY A 185 2.86 28.43 -2.83
N LEU A 186 1.64 28.40 -2.29
CA LEU A 186 0.59 27.43 -2.61
C LEU A 186 -0.34 28.02 -3.67
N LYS A 187 -0.67 27.23 -4.70
CA LYS A 187 -1.76 27.55 -5.63
C LYS A 187 -2.93 26.63 -5.30
N PHE A 188 -4.11 27.21 -5.14
CA PHE A 188 -5.31 26.42 -4.88
C PHE A 188 -5.81 25.75 -6.15
N GLU A 189 -6.15 24.47 -6.05
CA GLU A 189 -6.92 23.77 -7.08
C GLU A 189 -8.42 23.90 -6.81
N ALA A 190 -8.81 23.93 -5.53
CA ALA A 190 -10.17 24.18 -5.12
C ALA A 190 -10.60 25.64 -5.29
N SER A 191 -11.82 25.82 -5.84
CA SER A 191 -12.47 27.13 -5.97
C SER A 191 -13.39 27.48 -4.80
N THR A 192 -13.74 26.50 -3.95
CA THR A 192 -14.61 26.67 -2.77
C THR A 192 -13.81 27.12 -1.55
N LYS A 193 -14.47 27.80 -0.60
CA LYS A 193 -13.82 28.28 0.64
C LYS A 193 -13.37 27.10 1.51
N GLU A 194 -14.15 26.03 1.51
CA GLU A 194 -13.91 24.81 2.27
C GLU A 194 -12.72 24.05 1.68
N GLY A 195 -12.67 23.87 0.36
CA GLY A 195 -11.55 23.19 -0.29
C GLY A 195 -10.22 23.95 -0.14
N LYS A 196 -10.25 25.29 -0.23
CA LYS A 196 -9.07 26.13 0.09
C LYS A 196 -8.61 25.98 1.54
N ALA A 197 -9.53 25.80 2.49
CA ALA A 197 -9.18 25.58 3.89
C ALA A 197 -8.50 24.23 4.10
N GLU A 198 -9.02 23.17 3.45
CA GLU A 198 -8.43 21.83 3.50
C GLU A 198 -7.03 21.79 2.89
N GLU A 199 -6.82 22.45 1.74
CA GLU A 199 -5.50 22.53 1.09
C GLU A 199 -4.49 23.28 1.97
N LEU A 200 -4.90 24.38 2.62
CA LEU A 200 -4.08 25.07 3.62
C LEU A 200 -3.76 24.17 4.81
N GLN A 201 -4.75 23.44 5.34
CA GLN A 201 -4.55 22.51 6.45
C GLN A 201 -3.55 21.42 6.08
N ARG A 202 -3.66 20.81 4.90
CA ARG A 202 -2.68 19.82 4.42
C ARG A 202 -1.28 20.42 4.33
N ARG A 203 -1.15 21.68 3.87
CA ARG A 203 0.15 22.36 3.79
C ARG A 203 0.77 22.61 5.16
N PHE A 204 -0.05 22.82 6.19
CA PHE A 204 0.39 22.95 7.59
C PHE A 204 0.68 21.58 8.25
N VAL A 205 -0.12 20.55 7.94
CA VAL A 205 0.00 19.19 8.51
C VAL A 205 1.08 18.35 7.83
N GLY A 206 1.46 18.65 6.60
CA GLY A 206 2.55 17.99 5.87
C GLY A 206 3.94 18.09 6.53
N PHE A 207 4.04 18.76 7.68
CA PHE A 207 5.22 18.81 8.54
C PHE A 207 5.18 17.82 9.72
N LEU A 208 4.10 17.06 9.94
CA LEU A 208 3.91 16.16 11.09
C LEU A 208 3.33 14.80 10.68
N LEU A 209 4.15 13.95 10.05
CA LEU A 209 3.96 12.49 10.05
C LEU A 209 5.34 11.85 10.14
N ASP A 210 6.00 12.04 11.29
CA ASP A 210 7.22 11.34 11.60
C ASP A 210 6.95 9.87 11.97
N ILE A 211 7.97 9.05 11.76
CA ILE A 211 8.13 7.70 12.31
C ILE A 211 7.85 7.78 13.82
N LEU A 212 7.10 6.81 14.38
CA LEU A 212 6.92 6.71 15.84
C LEU A 212 8.27 6.94 16.52
N SER A 213 8.33 7.90 17.45
CA SER A 213 9.55 8.09 18.22
C SER A 213 9.90 6.78 18.94
N GLU A 214 11.18 6.54 19.22
CA GLU A 214 11.65 5.32 19.89
C GLU A 214 10.85 5.04 21.18
N GLY A 215 10.41 6.10 21.87
CA GLY A 215 9.55 6.01 23.05
C GLY A 215 8.12 5.53 22.76
N GLU A 216 7.48 6.00 21.69
CA GLU A 216 6.13 5.61 21.28
C GLU A 216 6.11 4.19 20.70
N ALA A 217 7.11 3.87 19.88
CA ALA A 217 7.38 2.51 19.39
C ALA A 217 7.53 1.51 20.55
N TRP A 218 8.32 1.87 21.57
CA TRP A 218 8.50 1.05 22.77
C TRP A 218 7.25 0.94 23.63
N ALA A 219 6.46 2.00 23.75
CA ALA A 219 5.19 1.98 24.47
C ALA A 219 4.18 1.03 23.80
N LEU A 220 4.04 1.13 22.48
CA LEU A 220 3.19 0.25 21.67
C LEU A 220 3.64 -1.22 21.75
N PHE A 221 4.96 -1.47 21.73
CA PHE A 221 5.51 -2.81 21.87
C PHE A 221 5.18 -3.45 23.22
N LYS A 222 5.39 -2.71 24.32
CA LYS A 222 5.12 -3.19 25.68
C LYS A 222 3.65 -3.58 25.85
N ASP A 223 2.74 -2.79 25.29
CA ASP A 223 1.32 -3.09 25.29
C ASP A 223 1.01 -4.37 24.48
N THR A 224 1.57 -4.47 23.27
CA THR A 224 1.38 -5.63 22.37
C THR A 224 1.86 -6.96 22.99
N VAL A 225 3.05 -6.96 23.59
CA VAL A 225 3.67 -8.15 24.19
C VAL A 225 3.07 -8.45 25.57
N GLY A 226 2.36 -7.49 26.19
CA GLY A 226 1.82 -7.63 27.55
C GLY A 226 2.91 -7.60 28.63
N LEU A 227 4.00 -6.86 28.40
CA LEU A 227 5.13 -6.72 29.33
C LEU A 227 4.74 -5.79 30.50
N LYS A 228 3.96 -6.32 31.46
CA LYS A 228 3.55 -5.55 32.66
C LYS A 228 4.57 -5.59 33.80
N ASP A 229 5.41 -6.64 33.88
CA ASP A 229 6.41 -6.80 34.93
C ASP A 229 7.47 -7.85 34.52
N VAL A 230 8.54 -7.44 33.83
CA VAL A 230 9.61 -8.38 33.43
C VAL A 230 10.99 -7.88 33.82
N SER A 231 11.87 -8.83 34.18
CA SER A 231 13.24 -8.60 34.61
C SER A 231 13.98 -7.62 33.69
N LEU A 232 14.80 -6.74 34.28
CA LEU A 232 15.58 -5.71 33.56
C LEU A 232 16.30 -6.25 32.31
N ARG A 233 16.84 -7.47 32.39
CA ARG A 233 17.57 -8.11 31.30
C ARG A 233 16.71 -8.50 30.09
N LEU A 234 15.44 -8.85 30.30
CA LEU A 234 14.53 -9.10 29.17
C LEU A 234 14.10 -7.77 28.55
N ASN A 235 13.91 -6.73 29.36
CA ASN A 235 13.59 -5.39 28.90
C ASN A 235 14.68 -4.81 27.97
N ASP A 236 15.96 -5.06 28.26
CA ASP A 236 17.07 -4.59 27.42
C ASP A 236 17.06 -5.28 26.04
N VAL A 237 16.90 -6.60 26.00
CA VAL A 237 16.83 -7.35 24.73
C VAL A 237 15.55 -7.01 23.95
N ALA A 238 14.44 -6.80 24.65
CA ALA A 238 13.16 -6.40 24.05
C ALA A 238 13.21 -4.99 23.44
N LYS A 239 13.90 -4.04 24.08
CA LYS A 239 14.14 -2.71 23.52
C LYS A 239 15.00 -2.77 22.27
N GLU A 240 16.07 -3.55 22.28
CA GLU A 240 16.90 -3.75 21.09
C GLU A 240 16.07 -4.31 19.93
N VAL A 241 15.24 -5.33 20.18
CA VAL A 241 14.35 -5.89 19.13
C VAL A 241 13.35 -4.85 18.61
N ALA A 242 12.79 -4.01 19.49
CA ALA A 242 11.85 -2.96 19.10
C ALA A 242 12.52 -1.86 18.27
N SER A 243 13.76 -1.48 18.58
CA SER A 243 14.52 -0.49 17.80
C SER A 243 14.95 -1.00 16.42
N GLU A 244 15.05 -2.33 16.26
CA GLU A 244 15.48 -2.95 15.01
C GLU A 244 14.31 -3.21 14.02
N CYS A 245 13.05 -3.08 14.46
CA CYS A 245 11.89 -3.46 13.64
C CYS A 245 10.86 -2.35 13.48
N ASN A 246 10.53 -2.04 12.21
CA ASN A 246 9.39 -1.20 11.85
C ASN A 246 8.04 -1.96 11.90
N ALA A 247 8.05 -3.28 12.14
CA ALA A 247 6.88 -4.15 12.28
C ALA A 247 6.71 -4.64 13.73
N ILE A 248 6.73 -3.69 14.65
CA ILE A 248 6.76 -3.88 16.12
C ILE A 248 5.62 -4.79 16.61
N ALA A 249 4.42 -4.61 16.07
CA ALA A 249 3.25 -5.36 16.51
C ALA A 249 3.31 -6.85 16.13
N THR A 250 3.88 -7.19 14.98
CA THR A 250 3.96 -8.58 14.48
C THR A 250 4.92 -9.39 15.34
N ILE A 251 6.15 -8.90 15.54
CA ILE A 251 7.14 -9.58 16.39
C ILE A 251 6.74 -9.55 17.85
N GLY A 252 6.11 -8.47 18.31
CA GLY A 252 5.66 -8.37 19.69
C GLY A 252 4.62 -9.44 20.05
N LYS A 253 3.71 -9.76 19.11
CA LYS A 253 2.77 -10.86 19.28
C LYS A 253 3.46 -12.23 19.26
N GLU A 254 4.42 -12.45 18.37
CA GLU A 254 5.13 -13.73 18.26
C GLU A 254 6.02 -14.03 19.47
N LEU A 255 6.75 -13.03 19.99
CA LEU A 255 7.65 -13.21 21.14
C LEU A 255 6.92 -13.16 22.49
N LYS A 256 5.59 -13.01 22.48
CA LYS A 256 4.76 -13.03 23.67
C LYS A 256 4.88 -14.38 24.39
N GLY A 257 5.40 -14.34 25.62
CA GLY A 257 5.64 -15.54 26.42
C GLY A 257 6.92 -16.32 26.09
N ALA A 258 7.75 -15.83 25.16
CA ALA A 258 9.04 -16.44 24.86
C ALA A 258 10.06 -16.27 26.02
N SER A 259 10.96 -17.25 26.20
CA SER A 259 12.04 -17.19 27.20
C SER A 259 13.14 -16.20 26.79
N LEU A 260 13.98 -15.77 27.74
CA LEU A 260 15.13 -14.88 27.48
C LEU A 260 16.04 -15.39 26.35
N ASP A 261 16.24 -16.70 26.25
CA ASP A 261 17.04 -17.30 25.18
C ASP A 261 16.32 -17.25 23.83
N GLY A 262 14.98 -17.38 23.82
CA GLY A 262 14.16 -17.14 22.62
C GLY A 262 14.27 -15.70 22.12
N TRP A 263 14.22 -14.72 23.03
CA TRP A 263 14.43 -13.31 22.71
C TRP A 263 15.83 -13.02 22.16
N LYS A 264 16.88 -13.59 22.77
CA LYS A 264 18.27 -13.47 22.26
C LYS A 264 18.44 -14.11 20.89
N ALA A 265 17.81 -15.25 20.65
CA ALA A 265 17.85 -15.91 19.35
C ALA A 265 17.17 -15.09 18.26
N ALA A 266 16.00 -14.51 18.55
CA ALA A 266 15.29 -13.62 17.62
C ALA A 266 16.12 -12.35 17.30
N ASN A 267 16.67 -11.69 18.32
CA ASN A 267 17.53 -10.52 18.16
C ASN A 267 18.78 -10.84 17.30
N LYS A 268 19.42 -11.99 17.57
CA LYS A 268 20.57 -12.43 16.77
C LYS A 268 20.19 -12.63 15.30
N ARG A 269 19.06 -13.29 15.01
CA ARG A 269 18.60 -13.50 13.61
C ARG A 269 18.27 -12.18 12.90
N LEU A 270 17.68 -11.21 13.61
CA LEU A 270 17.45 -9.86 13.08
C LEU A 270 18.78 -9.20 12.70
N LYS A 271 19.77 -9.21 13.59
CA LYS A 271 21.10 -8.63 13.33
C LYS A 271 21.86 -9.35 12.20
N ASP A 272 21.84 -10.68 12.20
CA ASP A 272 22.48 -11.50 11.16
C ASP A 272 21.85 -11.25 9.78
N SER A 273 20.55 -10.95 9.71
CA SER A 273 19.85 -10.64 8.46
C SER A 273 20.17 -9.25 7.85
N ARG A 274 20.82 -8.37 8.62
CA ARG A 274 21.21 -7.01 8.21
C ARG A 274 22.55 -6.98 7.47
N HIS A 275 23.37 -8.04 7.62
CA HIS A 275 24.71 -8.13 7.04
C HIS A 275 24.75 -8.48 5.54
N LEU A 276 23.59 -8.64 4.89
CA LEU A 276 23.50 -9.09 3.50
C LEU A 276 23.14 -8.04 2.45
N ASP A 277 22.64 -6.83 2.77
CA ASP A 277 22.20 -5.91 1.68
C ASP A 277 22.24 -4.40 1.98
N ASN A 278 22.44 -3.66 0.88
CA ASN A 278 22.67 -2.22 0.72
C ASN A 278 21.42 -1.45 0.19
N GLU A 279 20.19 -1.88 0.52
CA GLU A 279 18.94 -1.17 0.16
C GLU A 279 18.00 -1.07 1.38
N GLU A 280 18.00 0.08 2.05
CA GLU A 280 17.91 0.17 3.52
C GLU A 280 16.51 0.24 4.18
N VAL A 281 15.38 0.23 3.46
CA VAL A 281 14.06 0.46 4.15
C VAL A 281 13.04 -0.67 3.99
N SER A 282 12.97 -1.33 2.83
CA SER A 282 11.98 -2.42 2.61
C SER A 282 12.46 -3.76 3.17
N GLN A 283 13.77 -4.00 3.19
CA GLN A 283 14.34 -5.29 3.60
C GLN A 283 14.22 -5.52 5.11
N GLY A 284 14.34 -4.46 5.93
CA GLY A 284 14.17 -4.56 7.39
C GLY A 284 12.77 -5.06 7.78
N ILE A 285 11.72 -4.55 7.13
CA ILE A 285 10.33 -4.99 7.37
C ILE A 285 10.14 -6.45 6.95
N TYR A 286 10.64 -6.83 5.77
CA TYR A 286 10.54 -8.22 5.30
C TYR A 286 11.33 -9.18 6.16
N ASN A 287 12.47 -8.78 6.74
CA ASN A 287 13.21 -9.61 7.68
C ASN A 287 12.43 -9.84 8.97
N CYS A 288 11.76 -8.81 9.50
CA CYS A 288 10.90 -8.93 10.68
C CYS A 288 9.68 -9.85 10.41
N LEU A 289 9.06 -9.73 9.22
CA LEU A 289 7.97 -10.62 8.79
C LEU A 289 8.46 -12.05 8.52
N LYS A 290 9.66 -12.20 7.95
CA LYS A 290 10.30 -13.49 7.68
C LYS A 290 10.51 -14.28 8.94
N LEU A 291 10.94 -13.63 10.01
CA LEU A 291 11.04 -14.31 11.31
C LEU A 291 9.69 -14.86 11.75
N SER A 292 8.66 -14.02 11.75
CA SER A 292 7.30 -14.42 12.14
C SER A 292 6.81 -15.60 11.28
N TYR A 293 7.07 -15.58 9.98
CA TYR A 293 6.77 -16.68 9.05
C TYR A 293 7.57 -17.97 9.32
N ASP A 294 8.88 -17.85 9.59
CA ASP A 294 9.76 -18.99 9.85
C ASP A 294 9.41 -19.68 11.17
N TYR A 295 8.90 -18.94 12.16
CA TYR A 295 8.42 -19.49 13.45
C TYR A 295 7.09 -20.23 13.36
N LEU A 296 6.29 -20.03 12.31
CA LEU A 296 5.04 -20.78 12.10
C LEU A 296 5.31 -22.29 12.11
N LYS A 297 4.71 -22.99 13.07
CA LYS A 297 4.84 -24.45 13.22
C LYS A 297 3.85 -25.17 12.32
N GLY A 298 4.33 -25.61 11.16
CA GLY A 298 3.61 -26.51 10.26
C GLY A 298 3.57 -26.00 8.83
N ASP A 299 3.98 -26.84 7.90
CA ASP A 299 4.01 -26.47 6.48
C ASP A 299 2.61 -26.16 5.95
N ASN A 300 1.57 -26.79 6.51
CA ASN A 300 0.19 -26.48 6.13
C ASN A 300 -0.20 -25.03 6.44
N ILE A 301 0.26 -24.47 7.56
CA ILE A 301 -0.04 -23.08 7.95
C ILE A 301 0.70 -22.12 7.02
N ARG A 302 1.98 -22.43 6.72
CA ARG A 302 2.78 -21.65 5.76
C ARG A 302 2.19 -21.67 4.37
N THR A 303 1.68 -22.82 3.91
CA THR A 303 0.98 -22.92 2.63
C THR A 303 -0.35 -22.16 2.66
N CYS A 304 -1.12 -22.27 3.74
CA CYS A 304 -2.36 -21.50 3.92
C CYS A 304 -2.10 -19.98 3.82
N PHE A 305 -1.02 -19.50 4.47
CA PHE A 305 -0.57 -18.11 4.35
C PHE A 305 -0.29 -17.69 2.90
N LEU A 306 0.42 -18.52 2.13
CA LEU A 306 0.67 -18.22 0.71
C LEU A 306 -0.62 -18.25 -0.11
N LEU A 307 -1.54 -19.19 0.15
CA LEU A 307 -2.83 -19.21 -0.54
C LEU A 307 -3.66 -17.94 -0.30
N CYS A 308 -3.60 -17.37 0.90
CA CYS A 308 -4.22 -16.07 1.19
C CYS A 308 -3.66 -14.94 0.31
N SER A 309 -2.40 -15.02 -0.15
CA SER A 309 -1.81 -14.00 -1.02
C SER A 309 -2.24 -14.10 -2.50
N LEU A 310 -3.05 -15.11 -2.86
CA LEU A 310 -3.68 -15.21 -4.19
C LEU A 310 -4.81 -14.19 -4.38
N PHE A 311 -5.34 -13.64 -3.30
CA PHE A 311 -6.40 -12.64 -3.33
C PHE A 311 -5.82 -11.22 -3.61
N PRO A 312 -6.66 -10.29 -4.11
CA PRO A 312 -6.23 -8.92 -4.37
C PRO A 312 -5.81 -8.17 -3.10
N GLU A 313 -5.24 -7.00 -3.33
CA GLU A 313 -4.91 -6.04 -2.28
C GLU A 313 -6.18 -5.48 -1.65
N ASP A 314 -6.17 -5.19 -0.34
CA ASP A 314 -7.32 -4.62 0.38
C ASP A 314 -8.64 -5.43 0.30
N TRP A 315 -8.60 -6.70 -0.10
CA TRP A 315 -9.78 -7.56 -0.18
C TRP A 315 -9.97 -8.40 1.09
N ASP A 316 -11.23 -8.50 1.51
CA ASP A 316 -11.66 -9.50 2.48
C ASP A 316 -11.71 -10.88 1.81
N ILE A 317 -10.90 -11.80 2.33
CA ILE A 317 -10.76 -13.16 1.83
C ILE A 317 -11.91 -13.99 2.37
N ASP A 318 -12.82 -14.40 1.49
CA ASP A 318 -13.87 -15.35 1.80
C ASP A 318 -13.27 -16.73 2.14
N ILE A 319 -13.55 -17.20 3.36
CA ILE A 319 -12.94 -18.44 3.87
C ILE A 319 -13.40 -19.66 3.08
N GLU A 320 -14.63 -19.69 2.57
CA GLU A 320 -15.10 -20.82 1.75
C GLU A 320 -14.35 -20.91 0.41
N SER A 321 -14.07 -19.76 -0.21
CA SER A 321 -13.20 -19.68 -1.39
C SER A 321 -11.79 -20.22 -1.09
N LEU A 322 -11.22 -19.83 0.05
CA LEU A 322 -9.92 -20.34 0.49
C LEU A 322 -9.94 -21.85 0.77
N VAL A 323 -11.02 -22.38 1.35
CA VAL A 323 -11.22 -23.82 1.57
C VAL A 323 -11.21 -24.57 0.24
N MET A 324 -11.92 -24.06 -0.77
CA MET A 324 -11.95 -24.69 -2.09
C MET A 324 -10.57 -24.71 -2.76
N PHE A 325 -9.81 -23.63 -2.64
CA PHE A 325 -8.45 -23.56 -3.18
C PHE A 325 -7.48 -24.46 -2.41
N ALA A 326 -7.62 -24.55 -1.09
CA ALA A 326 -6.83 -25.43 -0.24
C ALA A 326 -7.02 -26.91 -0.59
N ILE A 327 -8.28 -27.36 -0.79
CA ILE A 327 -8.58 -28.73 -1.24
C ILE A 327 -7.89 -29.03 -2.56
N GLY A 328 -8.13 -28.21 -3.59
CA GLY A 328 -7.58 -28.51 -4.90
C GLY A 328 -6.06 -28.39 -4.96
N HIS A 329 -5.46 -27.51 -4.16
CA HIS A 329 -4.01 -27.48 -3.98
C HIS A 329 -3.47 -28.81 -3.40
N GLY A 330 -4.28 -29.50 -2.59
CA GLY A 330 -3.93 -30.71 -1.84
C GLY A 330 -3.48 -30.42 -0.41
N LEU A 331 -3.86 -29.26 0.14
CA LEU A 331 -3.60 -28.92 1.53
C LEU A 331 -4.50 -29.79 2.43
N PHE A 332 -3.91 -30.37 3.49
CA PHE A 332 -4.60 -31.32 4.37
C PHE A 332 -5.21 -32.54 3.66
N SER A 333 -4.51 -33.10 2.67
CA SER A 333 -4.97 -34.23 1.84
C SER A 333 -5.36 -35.53 2.57
N HIS A 334 -5.14 -35.61 3.89
CA HIS A 334 -5.55 -36.73 4.75
C HIS A 334 -6.96 -36.56 5.35
N ILE A 335 -7.59 -35.40 5.12
CA ILE A 335 -8.90 -35.06 5.66
C ILE A 335 -9.93 -35.23 4.55
N TYR A 336 -10.90 -36.12 4.78
CA TYR A 336 -11.93 -36.46 3.80
C TYR A 336 -13.26 -35.73 4.02
N LEU A 337 -13.49 -35.21 5.24
CA LEU A 337 -14.70 -34.47 5.58
C LEU A 337 -14.46 -32.96 5.44
N ILE A 338 -15.28 -32.30 4.62
CA ILE A 338 -15.16 -30.87 4.36
C ILE A 338 -15.29 -30.00 5.62
N GLU A 339 -16.11 -30.43 6.59
CA GLU A 339 -16.29 -29.73 7.88
C GLU A 339 -15.02 -29.78 8.74
N ASP A 340 -14.31 -30.92 8.74
CA ASP A 340 -13.06 -31.06 9.45
C ASP A 340 -11.96 -30.22 8.79
N LEU A 341 -11.95 -30.16 7.46
CA LEU A 341 -11.02 -29.31 6.74
C LEU A 341 -11.26 -27.82 7.00
N ARG A 342 -12.52 -27.38 6.97
CA ARG A 342 -12.90 -26.01 7.33
C ARG A 342 -12.38 -25.66 8.72
N ARG A 343 -12.48 -26.59 9.68
CA ARG A 343 -11.96 -26.40 11.04
C ARG A 343 -10.45 -26.28 11.08
N GLU A 344 -9.71 -27.10 10.34
CA GLU A 344 -8.24 -27.00 10.24
C GLU A 344 -7.77 -25.72 9.55
N ILE A 345 -8.48 -25.26 8.51
CA ILE A 345 -8.19 -23.98 7.85
C ILE A 345 -8.47 -22.82 8.80
N ARG A 346 -9.61 -22.81 9.51
CA ARG A 346 -9.89 -21.79 10.54
C ARG A 346 -8.83 -21.77 11.63
N GLU A 347 -8.37 -22.94 12.06
CA GLU A 347 -7.27 -23.05 13.02
C GLU A 347 -5.95 -22.47 12.47
N ALA A 348 -5.63 -22.74 11.21
CA ALA A 348 -4.46 -22.15 10.56
C ALA A 348 -4.58 -20.63 10.44
N LEU A 349 -5.74 -20.11 10.04
CA LEU A 349 -6.02 -18.68 9.95
C LEU A 349 -5.91 -17.99 11.31
N ARG A 350 -6.44 -18.61 12.37
CA ARG A 350 -6.31 -18.09 13.74
C ARG A 350 -4.85 -17.97 14.17
N LYS A 351 -4.02 -18.99 13.89
CA LYS A 351 -2.58 -18.95 14.17
C LYS A 351 -1.86 -17.86 13.37
N LEU A 352 -2.27 -17.61 12.12
CA LEU A 352 -1.73 -16.51 11.32
C LEU A 352 -2.13 -15.14 11.88
N GLN A 353 -3.36 -14.99 12.42
CA GLN A 353 -3.80 -13.76 13.11
C GLN A 353 -3.05 -13.56 14.44
N GLU A 354 -2.84 -14.62 15.20
CA GLU A 354 -2.02 -14.62 16.42
C GLU A 354 -0.58 -14.19 16.12
N ALA A 355 0.00 -14.68 15.03
CA ALA A 355 1.32 -14.28 14.54
C ALA A 355 1.35 -12.86 13.91
N GLY A 356 0.21 -12.16 13.83
CA GLY A 356 0.10 -10.82 13.24
C GLY A 356 0.33 -10.77 11.73
N LEU A 357 0.19 -11.91 11.04
CA LEU A 357 0.29 -12.03 9.59
C LEU A 357 -1.06 -11.88 8.88
N LEU A 358 -2.17 -12.02 9.62
CA LEU A 358 -3.52 -11.69 9.18
C LEU A 358 -4.19 -10.74 10.18
N LEU A 359 -5.15 -9.97 9.69
CA LEU A 359 -5.97 -9.07 10.49
C LEU A 359 -7.14 -9.83 11.12
N ARG A 360 -7.56 -9.40 12.30
CA ARG A 360 -8.84 -9.82 12.91
C ARG A 360 -9.92 -8.92 12.37
N THR A 361 -11.06 -9.49 12.00
CA THR A 361 -12.24 -8.73 11.63
C THR A 361 -12.83 -8.10 12.91
N ASP A 362 -13.34 -6.87 12.81
CA ASP A 362 -13.86 -6.12 13.96
C ASP A 362 -15.22 -6.66 14.47
N ASN A 363 -15.84 -7.57 13.71
CA ASN A 363 -17.08 -8.24 14.06
C ASN A 363 -16.78 -9.70 14.45
N ASP A 364 -16.75 -9.99 15.76
CA ASP A 364 -16.54 -11.35 16.29
C ASP A 364 -17.60 -12.37 15.81
N ASP A 365 -18.74 -11.90 15.24
CA ASP A 365 -19.81 -12.76 14.71
C ASP A 365 -19.65 -13.13 13.22
N ASP A 366 -18.78 -12.45 12.46
CA ASP A 366 -18.60 -12.70 11.03
C ASP A 366 -17.28 -13.47 10.76
N GLU A 367 -17.25 -14.73 11.19
CA GLU A 367 -16.16 -15.70 10.91
C GLU A 367 -16.09 -16.12 9.43
N ARG A 368 -16.71 -15.36 8.52
CA ARG A 368 -16.75 -15.66 7.09
C ARG A 368 -15.53 -15.16 6.33
N TYR A 369 -14.89 -14.10 6.83
CA TYR A 369 -13.83 -13.39 6.13
C TYR A 369 -12.56 -13.23 6.98
N VAL A 370 -11.42 -13.13 6.30
CA VAL A 370 -10.14 -12.70 6.88
C VAL A 370 -9.46 -11.71 5.95
N SER A 371 -8.68 -10.78 6.48
CA SER A 371 -7.99 -9.78 5.65
C SER A 371 -6.47 -9.89 5.83
N MET A 372 -5.72 -9.72 4.75
CA MET A 372 -4.26 -9.70 4.77
C MET A 372 -3.78 -8.27 4.53
N HIS A 373 -2.90 -7.77 5.40
CA HIS A 373 -2.30 -6.45 5.20
C HIS A 373 -1.36 -6.48 4.00
N ASP A 374 -1.37 -5.42 3.17
CA ASP A 374 -0.59 -5.38 1.93
C ASP A 374 0.92 -5.56 2.10
N VAL A 375 1.52 -5.06 3.19
CA VAL A 375 2.93 -5.31 3.53
C VAL A 375 3.19 -6.82 3.65
N VAL A 376 2.25 -7.52 4.28
CA VAL A 376 2.34 -8.96 4.52
C VAL A 376 2.07 -9.73 3.23
N ARG A 377 1.13 -9.26 2.41
CA ARG A 377 0.88 -9.80 1.06
C ARG A 377 2.09 -9.63 0.14
N ASP A 378 2.70 -8.45 0.14
CA ASP A 378 3.94 -8.17 -0.58
C ASP A 378 5.08 -9.08 -0.10
N PHE A 379 5.18 -9.31 1.21
CA PHE A 379 6.13 -10.25 1.78
C PHE A 379 5.85 -11.70 1.34
N ALA A 380 4.59 -12.12 1.27
CA ALA A 380 4.22 -13.42 0.71
C ALA A 380 4.64 -13.54 -0.77
N HIS A 381 4.43 -12.48 -1.57
CA HIS A 381 4.89 -12.41 -2.96
C HIS A 381 6.42 -12.43 -3.10
N TRP A 382 7.14 -11.84 -2.14
CA TRP A 382 8.59 -11.96 -2.08
C TRP A 382 9.04 -13.40 -1.81
N ILE A 383 8.35 -14.13 -0.91
CA ILE A 383 8.62 -15.56 -0.68
C ILE A 383 8.35 -16.38 -1.97
N THR A 384 7.23 -16.13 -2.66
CA THR A 384 6.85 -16.90 -3.86
C THR A 384 7.73 -16.59 -5.06
N SER A 385 8.25 -15.37 -5.19
CA SER A 385 9.17 -14.99 -6.27
C SER A 385 10.58 -15.58 -6.14
N THR A 386 10.99 -15.97 -4.93
CA THR A 386 12.32 -16.55 -4.64
C THR A 386 12.28 -18.06 -4.37
N GLY A 387 11.08 -18.61 -4.20
CA GLY A 387 10.84 -20.01 -3.84
C GLY A 387 10.44 -20.91 -5.00
N LYS A 388 9.95 -22.11 -4.65
CA LYS A 388 9.42 -23.11 -5.60
C LYS A 388 8.01 -22.80 -6.09
N ASN A 389 7.26 -21.99 -5.33
CA ASN A 389 5.86 -21.68 -5.59
C ASN A 389 5.80 -20.29 -6.23
N ILE A 390 5.97 -20.18 -7.55
CA ILE A 390 6.02 -18.90 -8.24
C ILE A 390 4.60 -18.44 -8.56
N PHE A 391 4.17 -17.33 -7.95
CA PHE A 391 2.81 -16.81 -8.07
C PHE A 391 2.77 -15.57 -8.96
N MET A 392 1.73 -15.46 -9.79
CA MET A 392 1.40 -14.24 -10.51
C MET A 392 0.00 -13.79 -10.10
N VAL A 393 -0.08 -12.70 -9.34
CA VAL A 393 -1.36 -12.14 -8.88
C VAL A 393 -1.51 -10.73 -9.45
N LYS A 394 -2.60 -10.48 -10.17
CA LYS A 394 -2.88 -9.18 -10.80
C LYS A 394 -4.36 -8.85 -10.69
N GLU A 395 -4.67 -7.56 -10.70
CA GLU A 395 -6.04 -7.05 -10.69
C GLU A 395 -6.23 -6.04 -11.83
N GLY A 396 -7.43 -6.00 -12.41
CA GLY A 396 -7.81 -4.94 -13.35
C GLY A 396 -7.08 -5.00 -14.69
N LEU A 397 -6.62 -6.20 -15.09
CA LEU A 397 -5.90 -6.41 -16.34
C LEU A 397 -6.76 -6.03 -17.56
N MET A 398 -6.16 -5.31 -18.50
CA MET A 398 -6.78 -4.99 -19.80
C MET A 398 -6.41 -6.01 -20.89
N GLU A 399 -5.26 -6.67 -20.73
CA GLU A 399 -4.72 -7.67 -21.65
C GLU A 399 -4.05 -8.79 -20.87
N TRP A 400 -3.96 -9.98 -21.48
CA TRP A 400 -3.25 -11.09 -20.88
C TRP A 400 -1.74 -10.81 -20.86
N PRO A 401 -1.05 -10.93 -19.71
CA PRO A 401 0.36 -10.59 -19.63
C PRO A 401 1.22 -11.60 -20.40
N ILE A 402 1.96 -11.11 -21.39
CA ILE A 402 2.99 -11.89 -22.09
C ILE A 402 4.25 -11.79 -21.21
N SER A 403 4.63 -12.88 -20.51
CA SER A 403 5.82 -12.88 -19.66
C SER A 403 6.85 -13.91 -20.13
N GLU A 404 8.14 -13.56 -20.13
CA GLU A 404 9.25 -14.45 -20.48
C GLU A 404 9.38 -15.67 -19.54
N ARG A 405 8.72 -15.65 -18.38
CA ARG A 405 8.76 -16.70 -17.36
C ARG A 405 7.48 -17.55 -17.28
N CYS A 406 6.58 -17.45 -18.26
CA CYS A 406 5.27 -18.09 -18.22
C CYS A 406 5.35 -19.56 -17.78
N GLU A 407 6.29 -20.34 -18.31
CA GLU A 407 6.39 -21.79 -18.06
C GLU A 407 6.64 -22.21 -16.61
N SER A 408 7.12 -21.30 -15.74
CA SER A 408 7.53 -21.62 -14.36
C SER A 408 6.50 -21.30 -13.27
N HIS A 409 5.39 -20.65 -13.62
CA HIS A 409 4.40 -20.23 -12.63
C HIS A 409 3.60 -21.43 -12.10
N THR A 410 3.49 -21.54 -10.78
CA THR A 410 2.71 -22.59 -10.12
C THR A 410 1.30 -22.14 -9.74
N ALA A 411 1.07 -20.83 -9.63
CA ALA A 411 -0.27 -20.27 -9.44
C ALA A 411 -0.42 -18.93 -10.17
N ILE A 412 -1.58 -18.72 -10.78
CA ILE A 412 -1.98 -17.49 -11.45
C ILE A 412 -3.33 -17.08 -10.90
N SER A 413 -3.46 -15.81 -10.50
CA SER A 413 -4.69 -15.25 -9.99
C SER A 413 -4.94 -13.87 -10.58
N PHE A 414 -5.93 -13.77 -11.45
CA PHE A 414 -6.34 -12.53 -12.10
C PHE A 414 -7.74 -12.16 -11.64
N TRP A 415 -7.86 -10.97 -11.04
CA TRP A 415 -9.11 -10.49 -10.48
C TRP A 415 -9.62 -9.25 -11.22
N ASN A 416 -10.94 -9.10 -11.34
CA ASN A 416 -11.61 -7.94 -11.93
C ASN A 416 -11.07 -7.54 -13.31
N SER A 417 -10.72 -8.52 -14.12
CA SER A 417 -10.05 -8.31 -15.41
C SER A 417 -11.03 -7.81 -16.48
N LYS A 418 -10.59 -6.85 -17.29
CA LYS A 418 -11.30 -6.33 -18.47
C LYS A 418 -10.63 -6.82 -19.75
N ILE A 419 -10.18 -8.06 -19.73
CA ILE A 419 -9.56 -8.70 -20.88
C ILE A 419 -10.65 -8.96 -21.91
N ASN A 420 -10.51 -8.35 -23.08
CA ASN A 420 -11.49 -8.49 -24.17
C ASN A 420 -11.17 -9.69 -25.08
N ILE A 421 -9.91 -10.16 -25.06
CA ILE A 421 -9.44 -11.23 -25.93
C ILE A 421 -8.66 -12.22 -25.05
N PHE A 422 -9.21 -13.41 -24.87
CA PHE A 422 -8.50 -14.51 -24.22
C PHE A 422 -7.48 -15.11 -25.19
N PRO A 423 -6.25 -15.44 -24.75
CA PRO A 423 -5.28 -16.08 -25.63
C PRO A 423 -5.75 -17.45 -26.11
N GLU A 424 -5.47 -17.79 -27.37
CA GLU A 424 -5.90 -19.07 -27.96
C GLU A 424 -5.29 -20.28 -27.25
N LYS A 425 -4.02 -20.16 -26.87
CA LYS A 425 -3.26 -21.20 -26.18
C LYS A 425 -2.35 -20.59 -25.12
N LEU A 426 -2.34 -21.20 -23.95
CA LEU A 426 -1.49 -20.83 -22.83
C LEU A 426 -0.63 -22.02 -22.42
N GLU A 427 0.70 -21.85 -22.44
CA GLU A 427 1.66 -22.88 -22.04
C GLU A 427 2.15 -22.62 -20.62
N PHE A 428 1.56 -23.33 -19.65
CA PHE A 428 1.91 -23.28 -18.24
C PHE A 428 1.95 -24.69 -17.63
N PRO A 429 2.96 -25.51 -17.97
CA PRO A 429 2.98 -26.93 -17.62
C PRO A 429 2.99 -27.20 -16.12
N GLU A 430 3.62 -26.32 -15.33
CA GLU A 430 3.75 -26.43 -13.87
C GLU A 430 2.60 -25.76 -13.09
N LEU A 431 1.64 -25.15 -13.78
CA LEU A 431 0.55 -24.41 -13.14
C LEU A 431 -0.41 -25.35 -12.44
N LYS A 432 -0.61 -25.11 -11.15
CA LYS A 432 -1.52 -25.89 -10.29
C LYS A 432 -2.81 -25.16 -9.98
N ILE A 433 -2.76 -23.82 -9.94
CA ILE A 433 -3.92 -22.98 -9.60
C ILE A 433 -4.09 -21.92 -10.68
N LEU A 434 -5.26 -21.86 -11.28
CA LEU A 434 -5.71 -20.76 -12.12
C LEU A 434 -7.00 -20.18 -11.53
N ILE A 435 -6.93 -18.89 -11.17
CA ILE A 435 -8.08 -18.09 -10.77
C ILE A 435 -8.20 -16.95 -11.78
N PHE A 436 -9.37 -16.83 -12.40
CA PHE A 436 -9.69 -15.74 -13.30
C PHE A 436 -11.07 -15.20 -12.98
N THR A 437 -11.17 -13.90 -12.70
CA THR A 437 -12.45 -13.20 -12.61
C THR A 437 -12.48 -12.04 -13.58
N GLY A 438 -13.51 -12.04 -14.44
CA GLY A 438 -13.81 -10.94 -15.34
C GLY A 438 -14.55 -9.80 -14.64
N LYS A 439 -14.58 -8.64 -15.27
CA LYS A 439 -15.53 -7.56 -14.95
C LYS A 439 -16.77 -7.62 -15.85
N THR A 440 -16.64 -8.33 -16.97
CA THR A 440 -17.66 -8.58 -17.98
C THR A 440 -17.43 -9.98 -18.55
N LEU A 441 -18.49 -10.62 -19.04
CA LEU A 441 -18.38 -11.91 -19.73
C LEU A 441 -17.35 -11.84 -20.87
N VAL A 442 -16.40 -12.78 -20.86
CA VAL A 442 -15.38 -12.93 -21.90
C VAL A 442 -15.40 -14.34 -22.48
N GLU A 443 -15.27 -14.46 -23.79
CA GLU A 443 -15.17 -15.74 -24.48
C GLU A 443 -13.74 -16.29 -24.40
N ALA A 444 -13.59 -17.52 -23.90
CA ALA A 444 -12.31 -18.20 -23.84
C ALA A 444 -12.18 -19.24 -24.97
N ALA A 445 -10.98 -19.32 -25.55
CA ALA A 445 -10.70 -20.24 -26.64
C ALA A 445 -10.74 -21.72 -26.20
N ILE A 446 -11.14 -22.62 -27.09
CA ILE A 446 -11.33 -24.06 -26.79
C ILE A 446 -10.05 -24.75 -26.26
N ALA A 447 -8.87 -24.20 -26.52
CA ALA A 447 -7.59 -24.77 -26.12
C ALA A 447 -6.88 -24.00 -24.98
N PHE A 448 -7.54 -23.04 -24.32
CA PHE A 448 -6.84 -22.13 -23.40
C PHE A 448 -6.17 -22.82 -22.20
N VAL A 449 -6.68 -23.99 -21.76
CA VAL A 449 -6.08 -24.81 -20.68
C VAL A 449 -5.20 -25.96 -21.19
N GLU A 450 -5.01 -26.10 -22.50
CA GLU A 450 -4.35 -27.28 -23.07
C GLU A 450 -2.92 -27.47 -22.55
N GLY A 451 -2.17 -26.38 -22.36
CA GLY A 451 -0.80 -26.39 -21.84
C GLY A 451 -0.70 -26.52 -20.32
N MET A 452 -1.81 -26.61 -19.58
CA MET A 452 -1.83 -26.59 -18.10
C MET A 452 -1.93 -28.00 -17.50
N LYS A 453 -0.96 -28.87 -17.79
CA LYS A 453 -1.05 -30.31 -17.45
C LYS A 453 -1.06 -30.62 -15.95
N ALA A 454 -0.48 -29.74 -15.12
CA ALA A 454 -0.45 -29.89 -13.67
C ALA A 454 -1.66 -29.26 -12.95
N LEU A 455 -2.65 -28.71 -13.68
CA LEU A 455 -3.72 -27.92 -13.09
C LEU A 455 -4.59 -28.73 -12.14
N ARG A 456 -4.80 -28.19 -10.93
CA ARG A 456 -5.61 -28.81 -9.87
C ARG A 456 -6.77 -27.93 -9.41
N VAL A 457 -6.63 -26.61 -9.48
CA VAL A 457 -7.67 -25.65 -9.15
C VAL A 457 -7.95 -24.79 -10.38
N LEU A 458 -9.20 -24.76 -10.81
CA LEU A 458 -9.70 -23.87 -11.85
C LEU A 458 -10.90 -23.11 -11.29
N HIS A 459 -10.70 -21.81 -11.08
CA HIS A 459 -11.76 -20.87 -10.72
C HIS A 459 -11.95 -19.88 -11.87
N LEU A 460 -13.16 -19.84 -12.43
CA LEU A 460 -13.53 -18.91 -13.49
C LEU A 460 -14.77 -18.15 -13.06
N GLN A 461 -14.72 -16.83 -13.25
CA GLN A 461 -15.88 -15.96 -13.09
C GLN A 461 -16.03 -15.07 -14.31
N ASP A 462 -17.27 -14.91 -14.79
CA ASP A 462 -17.61 -14.08 -15.95
C ASP A 462 -16.90 -14.58 -17.24
N VAL A 463 -16.98 -15.89 -17.51
CA VAL A 463 -16.35 -16.53 -18.68
C VAL A 463 -17.36 -17.36 -19.46
N ILE A 464 -17.34 -17.23 -20.78
CA ILE A 464 -18.06 -18.05 -21.75
C ILE A 464 -17.08 -19.06 -22.33
N PHE A 465 -17.32 -20.37 -22.14
CA PHE A 465 -16.45 -21.41 -22.68
C PHE A 465 -17.14 -22.77 -22.78
N SER A 466 -16.61 -23.62 -23.66
CA SER A 466 -17.03 -25.02 -23.76
C SER A 466 -16.32 -25.89 -22.73
N LEU A 467 -17.06 -26.69 -21.96
CA LEU A 467 -16.47 -27.62 -21.00
C LEU A 467 -15.65 -28.75 -21.66
N GLU A 468 -15.67 -28.86 -22.99
CA GLU A 468 -14.73 -29.72 -23.71
C GLU A 468 -13.27 -29.39 -23.40
N VAL A 469 -12.96 -28.15 -23.03
CA VAL A 469 -11.60 -27.75 -22.62
C VAL A 469 -11.09 -28.58 -21.44
N LEU A 470 -12.00 -29.12 -20.62
CA LEU A 470 -11.65 -29.87 -19.41
C LEU A 470 -11.04 -31.25 -19.71
N LYS A 471 -11.18 -31.75 -20.95
CA LYS A 471 -10.50 -32.99 -21.40
C LYS A 471 -8.97 -32.90 -21.32
N PHE A 472 -8.43 -31.69 -21.31
CA PHE A 472 -6.99 -31.46 -21.25
C PHE A 472 -6.41 -31.41 -19.82
N VAL A 473 -7.26 -31.29 -18.79
CA VAL A 473 -6.87 -31.07 -17.38
C VAL A 473 -7.39 -32.18 -16.46
N THR A 474 -6.90 -33.40 -16.67
CA THR A 474 -7.36 -34.60 -15.93
C THR A 474 -6.94 -34.65 -14.45
N ASN A 475 -5.99 -33.79 -14.03
CA ASN A 475 -5.52 -33.67 -12.64
C ASN A 475 -6.37 -32.70 -11.80
N LEU A 476 -7.44 -32.13 -12.39
CA LEU A 476 -8.28 -31.14 -11.74
C LEU A 476 -9.00 -31.74 -10.52
N ARG A 477 -8.90 -31.04 -9.39
CA ARG A 477 -9.51 -31.40 -8.10
C ARG A 477 -10.60 -30.41 -7.68
N THR A 478 -10.44 -29.13 -8.01
CA THR A 478 -11.42 -28.10 -7.72
C THR A 478 -11.81 -27.39 -9.01
N LEU A 479 -13.11 -27.38 -9.32
CA LEU A 479 -13.71 -26.58 -10.37
C LEU A 479 -14.76 -25.64 -9.76
N CYS A 480 -14.53 -24.33 -9.86
CA CYS A 480 -15.45 -23.30 -9.39
C CYS A 480 -15.82 -22.39 -10.57
N LEU A 481 -17.10 -22.35 -10.93
CA LEU A 481 -17.60 -21.47 -11.99
C LEU A 481 -18.66 -20.53 -11.41
N VAL A 482 -18.46 -19.22 -11.62
CA VAL A 482 -19.33 -18.17 -11.10
C VAL A 482 -19.76 -17.27 -12.25
N ASN A 483 -21.07 -17.12 -12.48
CA ASN A 483 -21.59 -16.34 -13.61
C ASN A 483 -20.94 -16.74 -14.96
N CYS A 484 -20.80 -18.05 -15.20
CA CYS A 484 -20.28 -18.58 -16.46
C CYS A 484 -21.41 -19.09 -17.35
N GLU A 485 -21.26 -18.89 -18.66
CA GLU A 485 -22.14 -19.49 -19.67
C GLU A 485 -21.49 -20.75 -20.24
N LEU A 486 -22.19 -21.87 -20.12
CA LEU A 486 -21.70 -23.21 -20.48
C LEU A 486 -22.56 -23.78 -21.61
N GLU A 487 -21.92 -24.27 -22.67
CA GLU A 487 -22.62 -24.79 -23.86
C GLU A 487 -22.98 -26.29 -23.75
N ASN A 488 -22.13 -27.12 -23.10
CA ASN A 488 -22.34 -28.56 -22.96
C ASN A 488 -21.69 -29.11 -21.69
N ILE A 489 -22.48 -29.71 -20.80
CA ILE A 489 -22.04 -30.17 -19.46
C ILE A 489 -21.60 -31.64 -19.38
N SER A 490 -21.79 -32.44 -20.44
CA SER A 490 -21.44 -33.87 -20.46
C SER A 490 -19.95 -34.15 -20.24
N SER A 491 -19.07 -33.21 -20.60
CA SER A 491 -17.61 -33.35 -20.46
C SER A 491 -17.12 -33.41 -19.01
N LEU A 492 -17.97 -33.06 -18.03
CA LEU A 492 -17.63 -33.14 -16.60
C LEU A 492 -17.37 -34.58 -16.13
N GLY A 493 -17.99 -35.58 -16.76
CA GLY A 493 -17.76 -37.00 -16.43
C GLY A 493 -16.32 -37.48 -16.64
N ASN A 494 -15.50 -36.73 -17.39
CA ASN A 494 -14.09 -37.05 -17.61
C ASN A 494 -13.18 -36.72 -16.40
N LEU A 495 -13.67 -35.92 -15.43
CA LEU A 495 -12.89 -35.40 -14.31
C LEU A 495 -12.89 -36.36 -13.12
N LYS A 496 -12.17 -37.47 -13.25
CA LYS A 496 -12.13 -38.55 -12.23
C LYS A 496 -11.51 -38.15 -10.88
N ASN A 497 -10.69 -37.11 -10.86
CA ASN A 497 -9.99 -36.63 -9.67
C ASN A 497 -10.69 -35.44 -8.99
N LEU A 498 -11.88 -35.07 -9.46
CA LEU A 498 -12.60 -33.91 -8.95
C LEU A 498 -13.08 -34.17 -7.52
N GLU A 499 -12.68 -33.30 -6.60
CA GLU A 499 -13.04 -33.30 -5.18
C GLU A 499 -14.10 -32.22 -4.89
N ILE A 500 -14.05 -31.09 -5.58
CA ILE A 500 -15.03 -29.99 -5.48
C ILE A 500 -15.54 -29.59 -6.85
N LEU A 501 -16.86 -29.49 -6.94
CA LEU A 501 -17.57 -28.83 -8.01
C LEU A 501 -18.49 -27.76 -7.42
N ALA A 502 -18.27 -26.50 -7.80
CA ALA A 502 -19.06 -25.37 -7.35
C ALA A 502 -19.57 -24.57 -8.55
N PHE A 503 -20.89 -24.34 -8.59
CA PHE A 503 -21.56 -23.49 -9.55
C PHE A 503 -22.31 -22.39 -8.81
N SER A 504 -22.14 -21.15 -9.23
CA SER A 504 -22.95 -20.00 -8.77
C SER A 504 -23.36 -19.19 -9.98
N ASP A 505 -24.63 -18.80 -10.06
CA ASP A 505 -25.15 -17.91 -11.10
C ASP A 505 -24.87 -18.39 -12.54
N THR A 506 -24.77 -19.69 -12.76
CA THR A 506 -24.55 -20.32 -14.08
C THR A 506 -25.86 -20.66 -14.78
N ASN A 507 -25.83 -20.82 -16.11
CA ASN A 507 -26.98 -21.26 -16.93
C ASN A 507 -27.29 -22.78 -16.86
N ILE A 508 -26.88 -23.47 -15.80
CA ILE A 508 -27.12 -24.92 -15.62
C ILE A 508 -28.50 -25.14 -14.98
N TYR A 509 -29.38 -25.84 -15.70
CA TYR A 509 -30.72 -26.20 -15.21
C TYR A 509 -30.80 -27.63 -14.65
N GLU A 510 -29.97 -28.54 -15.15
CA GLU A 510 -29.92 -29.96 -14.77
C GLU A 510 -28.46 -30.44 -14.71
N LEU A 511 -28.14 -31.32 -13.76
CA LEU A 511 -26.81 -31.94 -13.66
C LEU A 511 -26.77 -33.23 -14.48
N PRO A 512 -25.69 -33.50 -15.25
CA PRO A 512 -25.57 -34.72 -16.06
C PRO A 512 -25.54 -35.98 -15.18
N GLU A 513 -26.13 -37.08 -15.65
CA GLU A 513 -26.07 -38.39 -14.97
C GLU A 513 -24.61 -38.86 -14.80
N GLU A 514 -23.71 -38.45 -15.68
CA GLU A 514 -22.29 -38.74 -15.62
C GLU A 514 -21.62 -38.18 -14.35
N LEU A 515 -22.14 -37.09 -13.77
CA LEU A 515 -21.66 -36.58 -12.47
C LEU A 515 -22.08 -37.50 -11.31
N VAL A 516 -23.22 -38.18 -11.42
CA VAL A 516 -23.67 -39.15 -10.41
C VAL A 516 -22.70 -40.34 -10.38
N ALA A 517 -22.18 -40.74 -11.55
CA ALA A 517 -21.19 -41.82 -11.68
C ALA A 517 -19.81 -41.48 -11.09
N LEU A 518 -19.43 -40.19 -10.97
CA LEU A 518 -18.18 -39.80 -10.30
C LEU A 518 -18.19 -40.13 -8.79
N ARG A 519 -19.38 -40.21 -8.15
CA ARG A 519 -19.49 -40.58 -6.72
C ARG A 519 -19.35 -42.08 -6.45
N THR A 520 -19.67 -42.94 -7.42
CA THR A 520 -19.73 -44.39 -7.19
C THR A 520 -18.35 -45.07 -7.13
N ASP A 521 -17.31 -44.45 -7.69
CA ASP A 521 -15.96 -45.03 -7.73
C ASP A 521 -15.07 -44.64 -6.53
N GLN A 522 -15.51 -43.71 -5.67
CA GLN A 522 -14.77 -43.32 -4.45
C GLN A 522 -15.25 -44.02 -3.17
N PHE A 523 -16.36 -44.77 -3.25
CA PHE A 523 -16.91 -45.57 -2.14
C PHE A 523 -17.37 -46.93 -2.65
N SER A 524 -16.43 -47.79 -3.04
CA SER A 524 -16.66 -49.24 -3.01
C SER A 524 -16.18 -49.78 -1.65
N PRO A 525 -16.95 -50.66 -0.98
CA PRO A 525 -16.74 -51.06 0.42
C PRO A 525 -15.43 -51.81 0.68
#